data_AF-A0ABD3XVX9-F1
#
_entry.id   AF-A0ABD3XVX9-F1
#
_cell.length_a   1.000
_cell.length_b   1.000
_cell.length_c   1.000
_cell.angle_alpha   90.00
_cell.angle_beta   90.00
_cell.angle_gamma   90.00
#
_symmetry.space_group_name_H-M   'P 1'
#
loop_
_entity.id
_entity.type
_entity.pdbx_description
1 polymer ?
#
loop_
_entity_poly.entity_id
_entity_poly.type
_entity_poly.pdbx_seq_one_letter_code
_entity_poly.pdbx_strand_id
1 'polypeptide(L)'
;MPLHRKLIDSIFQHSDDDSLVIAQMKRAVVDDLQDRYTHQEETLTIASALDPRFKALPFLSDARRNEIFTTILQNASEIIVEAEHDADHSPVGDSGLNELPLLPQ
;
A
#
# COMPACT_ATOMS: atom_id res chain seq x y z
N MET A 1 -10.43 -0.22 0.21
CA MET A 1 -10.13 -1.67 0.03
C MET A 1 -11.22 -2.36 -0.76
N PRO A 2 -10.88 -3.29 -1.66
CA PRO A 2 -11.85 -4.14 -2.32
C PRO A 2 -12.76 -4.87 -1.34
N LEU A 3 -12.23 -5.37 -0.21
CA LEU A 3 -13.02 -6.07 0.80
C LEU A 3 -13.91 -5.13 1.61
N HIS A 4 -13.38 -4.03 2.15
CA HIS A 4 -14.18 -3.02 2.87
C HIS A 4 -15.33 -2.50 2.01
N ARG A 5 -15.01 -2.08 0.78
CA ARG A 5 -16.01 -1.53 -0.14
C ARG A 5 -17.02 -2.60 -0.55
N LYS A 6 -16.59 -3.83 -0.82
CA LYS A 6 -17.50 -4.95 -1.12
C LYS A 6 -18.39 -5.30 0.07
N LEU A 7 -17.88 -5.25 1.30
CA LEU A 7 -18.68 -5.51 2.50
C LEU A 7 -19.78 -4.46 2.65
N ILE A 8 -19.43 -3.18 2.61
CA ILE A 8 -20.40 -2.08 2.76
C ILE A 8 -21.35 -1.98 1.56
N ASP A 9 -20.79 -1.96 0.34
CA ASP A 9 -21.53 -1.68 -0.89
C ASP A 9 -22.22 -2.91 -1.48
N SER A 10 -22.07 -4.12 -0.91
CA SER A 10 -22.80 -5.30 -1.42
C SER A 10 -23.36 -6.24 -0.36
N ILE A 11 -22.65 -6.46 0.75
CA ILE A 11 -23.04 -7.48 1.74
C ILE A 11 -23.95 -6.87 2.82
N PHE A 12 -23.64 -5.66 3.26
CA PHE A 12 -24.38 -4.96 4.31
C PHE A 12 -25.28 -3.85 3.77
N GLN A 13 -25.55 -3.83 2.46
CA GLN A 13 -26.58 -2.96 1.91
C GLN A 13 -27.94 -3.24 2.56
N HIS A 14 -28.67 -2.15 2.80
CA HIS A 14 -30.02 -2.22 3.33
C HIS A 14 -30.93 -2.88 2.30
N SER A 15 -31.65 -3.92 2.71
CA SER A 15 -32.69 -4.56 1.92
C SER A 15 -34.03 -4.35 2.60
N ASP A 16 -35.07 -4.04 1.82
CA ASP A 16 -36.45 -3.91 2.33
C ASP A 16 -36.98 -5.25 2.88
N ASP A 17 -36.38 -6.37 2.46
CA ASP A 17 -36.67 -7.72 2.96
C ASP A 17 -35.97 -8.05 4.29
N ASP A 18 -35.10 -7.16 4.80
CA ASP A 18 -34.40 -7.41 6.06
C ASP A 18 -35.39 -7.34 7.24
N SER A 19 -35.34 -8.35 8.12
CA SER A 19 -35.99 -8.23 9.43
C SER A 19 -35.34 -7.10 10.23
N LEU A 20 -36.08 -6.52 11.18
CA LEU A 20 -35.58 -5.42 12.02
C LEU A 20 -34.22 -5.73 12.66
N VAL A 21 -34.04 -6.96 13.15
CA VAL A 21 -32.78 -7.41 13.78
C VAL A 21 -31.64 -7.45 12.76
N ILE A 22 -31.89 -7.96 11.55
CA ILE A 22 -30.89 -8.02 10.48
C ILE A 22 -30.50 -6.62 10.02
N ALA A 23 -31.48 -5.72 9.84
CA ALA A 23 -31.19 -4.34 9.46
C ALA A 23 -30.33 -3.61 10.51
N GLN A 24 -30.63 -3.81 11.80
CA GLN A 24 -29.84 -3.25 12.90
C GLN A 24 -28.42 -3.84 12.94
N MET A 25 -28.29 -5.16 12.76
CA MET A 25 -26.99 -5.82 12.70
C MET A 25 -26.14 -5.31 11.53
N LYS A 26 -26.72 -5.23 10.32
CA LYS A 26 -26.05 -4.70 9.13
C LYS A 26 -25.55 -3.28 9.38
N ARG A 27 -26.39 -2.42 9.97
CA ARG A 27 -26.03 -1.04 10.32
C ARG A 27 -24.87 -1.00 11.32
N ALA A 28 -24.94 -1.76 12.41
CA ALA A 28 -23.86 -1.79 13.40
C ALA A 28 -22.52 -2.23 12.81
N VAL A 29 -22.53 -3.18 11.86
CA VAL A 29 -21.31 -3.60 11.16
C VAL A 29 -20.80 -2.53 10.19
N VAL A 30 -21.68 -1.85 9.45
CA VAL A 30 -21.27 -0.76 8.57
C VAL A 30 -20.65 0.38 9.36
N ASP A 31 -21.31 0.82 10.44
CA ASP A 31 -20.85 1.93 11.28
C ASP A 31 -19.47 1.62 11.87
N ASP A 32 -19.30 0.41 12.40
CA ASP A 32 -18.03 -0.06 12.97
C ASP A 32 -16.92 -0.18 11.92
N LEU A 33 -17.21 -0.70 10.73
CA LEU A 33 -16.23 -0.77 9.64
C LEU A 33 -15.87 0.62 9.11
N GLN A 34 -16.82 1.55 9.04
CA GLN A 34 -16.54 2.93 8.64
C GLN A 34 -15.60 3.60 9.64
N ASP A 35 -15.87 3.47 10.94
CA ASP A 35 -15.05 4.05 12.00
C ASP A 35 -13.61 3.53 11.98
N ARG A 36 -13.41 2.21 11.96
CA ARG A 36 -12.07 1.58 11.99
C ARG A 36 -11.18 1.98 10.82
N TYR A 37 -11.77 2.22 9.65
CA TYR A 37 -11.03 2.58 8.44
C TYR A 37 -11.05 4.07 8.12
N THR A 38 -11.56 4.89 9.05
CA THR A 38 -11.47 6.34 8.97
C THR A 38 -9.99 6.74 8.84
N HIS A 39 -9.69 7.58 7.84
CA HIS A 39 -8.33 8.02 7.50
C HIS A 39 -7.38 6.94 6.94
N GLN A 40 -7.81 5.68 6.78
CA GLN A 40 -6.99 4.63 6.18
C GLN A 40 -7.26 4.43 4.67
N GLU A 41 -8.23 5.15 4.10
CA GLU A 41 -8.69 4.93 2.72
C GLU A 41 -7.55 5.03 1.70
N GLU A 42 -6.67 6.01 1.83
CA GLU A 42 -5.55 6.23 0.91
C GLU A 42 -4.50 5.10 1.00
N THR A 43 -3.97 4.84 2.19
CA THR A 43 -3.00 3.76 2.44
C THR A 43 -3.51 2.42 1.94
N LEU A 44 -4.76 2.10 2.24
CA LEU A 44 -5.39 0.86 1.85
C LEU A 44 -5.64 0.78 0.34
N THR A 45 -5.95 1.91 -0.30
CA THR A 45 -6.13 1.98 -1.75
C THR A 45 -4.80 1.77 -2.47
N ILE A 46 -3.72 2.41 -2.00
CA ILE A 46 -2.37 2.21 -2.52
C ILE A 46 -1.92 0.76 -2.33
N ALA A 47 -2.10 0.20 -1.13
CA ALA A 47 -1.78 -1.20 -0.86
C ALA A 47 -2.54 -2.17 -1.79
N SER A 48 -3.82 -1.88 -2.07
CA SER A 48 -4.61 -2.67 -3.03
C SER A 48 -4.11 -2.51 -4.46
N ALA A 49 -3.64 -1.33 -4.85
CA ALA A 49 -3.12 -1.07 -6.19
C ALA A 49 -1.82 -1.85 -6.46
N LEU A 50 -1.00 -2.02 -5.41
CA LEU A 50 0.27 -2.74 -5.46
C LEU A 50 0.09 -4.27 -5.44
N ASP A 51 -1.02 -4.79 -4.93
CA ASP A 51 -1.35 -6.23 -5.05
C ASP A 51 -1.88 -6.54 -6.46
N PRO A 52 -1.19 -7.38 -7.27
CA PRO A 52 -1.61 -7.69 -8.64
C PRO A 52 -3.03 -8.24 -8.76
N ARG A 53 -3.55 -8.87 -7.70
CA ARG A 53 -4.92 -9.41 -7.66
C ARG A 53 -5.97 -8.32 -7.54
N PHE A 54 -5.60 -7.14 -7.04
CA PHE A 54 -6.50 -6.03 -6.77
C PHE A 54 -6.18 -4.76 -7.58
N LYS A 55 -5.12 -4.78 -8.40
CA LYS A 55 -4.68 -3.67 -9.26
C LYS A 55 -5.78 -3.02 -10.13
N ALA A 56 -6.83 -3.76 -10.47
CA ALA A 56 -7.93 -3.23 -11.28
C ALA A 56 -8.75 -2.15 -10.55
N LEU A 57 -8.75 -2.15 -9.21
CA LEU A 57 -9.47 -1.19 -8.36
C LEU A 57 -10.89 -0.88 -8.88
N PRO A 58 -11.76 -1.89 -9.06
CA PRO A 58 -13.07 -1.72 -9.71
C PRO A 58 -14.06 -0.86 -8.89
N PHE A 59 -13.70 -0.56 -7.64
CA PHE A 59 -14.47 0.28 -6.72
C PHE A 59 -14.15 1.78 -6.85
N LEU A 60 -13.20 2.15 -7.73
CA LEU A 60 -12.83 3.55 -7.98
C LEU A 60 -13.29 3.98 -9.38
N SER A 61 -13.59 5.28 -9.51
CA SER A 61 -13.73 5.92 -10.82
C SER A 61 -12.40 5.89 -11.59
N ASP A 62 -12.45 5.98 -12.91
CA ASP A 62 -11.24 5.97 -13.73
C ASP A 62 -10.33 7.17 -13.41
N ALA A 63 -10.92 8.35 -13.14
CA ALA A 63 -10.16 9.53 -12.71
C ALA A 63 -9.38 9.25 -11.41
N ARG A 64 -10.06 8.72 -10.39
CA ARG A 64 -9.42 8.40 -9.11
C ARG A 64 -8.37 7.28 -9.26
N ARG A 65 -8.64 6.31 -10.13
CA ARG A 65 -7.68 5.23 -10.42
C ARG A 65 -6.40 5.79 -11.05
N ASN A 66 -6.52 6.71 -12.00
CA ASN A 66 -5.39 7.38 -12.64
C ASN A 66 -4.58 8.21 -11.64
N GLU A 67 -5.23 8.96 -10.75
CA GLU A 67 -4.57 9.68 -9.66
C GLU A 67 -3.72 8.73 -8.81
N ILE A 68 -4.29 7.61 -8.34
CA ILE A 68 -3.58 6.63 -7.51
C ILE A 68 -2.34 6.08 -8.21
N PHE A 69 -2.46 5.68 -9.47
CA PHE A 69 -1.30 5.17 -10.22
C PHE A 69 -0.24 6.24 -10.48
N THR A 70 -0.65 7.50 -10.66
CA THR A 70 0.27 8.63 -10.81
C THR A 70 1.06 8.86 -9.53
N THR A 71 0.37 8.88 -8.37
CA THR A 71 1.01 8.98 -7.06
C THR A 71 1.99 7.83 -6.82
N ILE A 72 1.60 6.58 -7.14
CA ILE A 72 2.50 5.43 -6.98
C ILE A 72 3.75 5.57 -7.86
N LEU A 73 3.60 6.00 -9.11
CA LEU A 73 4.73 6.18 -10.02
C LEU A 73 5.66 7.30 -9.56
N GLN A 74 5.10 8.41 -9.07
CA GLN A 74 5.87 9.50 -8.51
C GLN A 74 6.69 9.04 -7.30
N ASN A 75 6.04 8.40 -6.32
CA ASN A 75 6.71 7.87 -5.13
C ASN A 75 7.81 6.85 -5.49
N ALA A 76 7.56 5.97 -6.46
CA ALA A 76 8.55 5.01 -6.93
C ALA A 76 9.76 5.70 -7.57
N SER A 77 9.53 6.79 -8.33
CA SER A 77 10.61 7.57 -8.96
C SER A 77 11.47 8.26 -7.91
N GLU A 78 10.86 8.83 -6.87
CA GLU A 78 11.57 9.47 -5.75
C GLU A 78 12.46 8.45 -5.01
N ILE A 79 11.94 7.26 -4.71
CA ILE A 79 12.71 6.18 -4.05
C ILE A 79 13.90 5.72 -4.90
N ILE A 80 13.74 5.64 -6.23
CA ILE A 80 14.83 5.23 -7.13
C ILE A 80 15.95 6.29 -7.15
N VAL A 81 15.60 7.58 -7.18
CA VAL A 81 16.57 8.68 -7.15
C VAL A 81 17.36 8.69 -5.83
N GLU A 82 16.69 8.43 -4.71
CA GLU A 82 17.34 8.30 -3.40
C GLU A 82 18.31 7.11 -3.37
N ALA A 83 17.90 5.95 -3.90
CA ALA A 83 18.74 4.76 -3.97
C ALA A 83 19.99 4.93 -4.86
N GLU A 84 19.90 5.73 -5.92
CA GLU A 84 21.04 6.06 -6.78
C GLU A 84 22.01 7.06 -6.12
N HIS A 85 21.52 7.97 -5.28
CA HIS A 85 22.35 8.94 -4.56
C HIS A 85 23.18 8.29 -3.44
N ASP A 86 22.62 7.30 -2.74
CA ASP A 86 23.31 6.57 -1.67
C ASP A 86 24.39 5.58 -2.17
N ALA A 87 24.33 5.16 -3.44
CA ALA A 87 25.30 4.23 -4.03
C ALA A 87 26.67 4.89 -4.35
N ASP A 88 26.74 6.21 -4.45
CA ASP A 88 27.98 6.96 -4.76
C ASP A 88 28.84 7.25 -3.52
N HIS A 89 28.34 6.98 -2.30
CA HIS A 89 29.06 7.21 -1.04
C HIS A 89 29.75 5.95 -0.48
N SER A 90 30.34 5.11 -1.34
CA SER A 90 31.35 4.13 -0.86
C SER A 90 32.67 4.85 -0.59
N PRO A 91 33.29 4.72 0.60
CA PRO A 91 34.59 5.33 0.84
C PRO A 91 35.60 4.68 -0.10
N VAL A 92 36.28 5.51 -0.89
CA VAL A 92 37.47 5.14 -1.65
C VAL A 92 38.50 4.61 -0.65
N GLY A 93 38.51 3.29 -0.49
CA GLY A 93 39.52 2.56 0.27
C GLY A 93 40.81 2.57 -0.52
N ASP A 94 41.67 3.51 -0.14
CA ASP A 94 43.03 3.69 -0.62
C ASP A 94 43.81 2.37 -0.65
N SER A 95 44.41 2.12 -1.82
CA SER A 95 45.34 1.05 -2.11
C SER A 95 46.63 1.19 -1.30
N GLY A 96 46.75 0.44 -0.20
CA GLY A 96 47.94 0.39 0.64
C GLY A 96 48.54 -1.02 0.79
N LEU A 97 49.39 -1.40 -0.15
CA LEU A 97 50.63 -2.18 -0.05
C LEU A 97 50.71 -3.49 0.79
N ASN A 98 51.20 -4.53 0.08
CA ASN A 98 51.87 -5.75 0.58
C ASN A 98 52.65 -5.58 1.90
N GLU A 99 52.60 -6.61 2.77
CA GLU A 99 53.74 -7.50 3.06
C GLU A 99 53.35 -8.59 4.08
N LEU A 100 53.57 -9.87 3.71
CA LEU A 100 53.46 -11.04 4.60
C LEU A 100 54.76 -11.17 5.41
N PRO A 101 54.73 -11.46 6.73
CA PRO A 101 55.94 -11.55 7.52
C PRO A 101 56.67 -12.88 7.27
N LEU A 102 57.97 -12.79 6.94
CA LEU A 102 58.88 -13.94 6.85
C LEU A 102 59.22 -14.46 8.26
N LEU A 103 59.08 -15.77 8.47
CA LEU A 103 59.52 -16.47 9.69
C LEU A 103 61.05 -16.60 9.74
N PRO A 104 61.68 -16.46 10.93
CA PRO A 104 63.12 -16.59 11.07
C PRO A 104 63.57 -18.07 11.04
N GLN A 105 64.80 -18.28 10.58
CA GLN A 105 65.48 -19.58 10.43
C GLN A 105 65.96 -20.15 11.76
#